data_AF-A0A6L4YFF4-F1
#
_entry.id   AF-A0A6L4YFF4-F1
#
_cell.length_a   1.000
_cell.length_b   1.000
_cell.length_c   1.000
_cell.angle_alpha   90.00
_cell.angle_beta   90.00
_cell.angle_gamma   90.00
#
_symmetry.space_group_name_H-M   'P 1'
#
loop_
_entity.id
_entity.type
_entity.pdbx_description
1 polymer ?
#
loop_
_entity_poly.entity_id
_entity_poly.type
_entity_poly.pdbx_seq_one_letter_code
_entity_poly.pdbx_strand_id
1 'polypeptide(L)'
;MIKAGGILAIIAGLLGLLAGVVTLFMGGLGAAFATGGASMVVGMGWGGILFSLLVVVYGAIAFAAPRAGATGLALSAIAGMVLGGTLVAILMALALIAAVMVWLGMKKAEDGQQLVTAGRWKGMAAAVVAPVLAAALIGGQVFGSKESASESAAAAPGVQIAQVGQTAHSGQFDVTVRGVRFAETLGRGFGEERATPGTVFVILDVLVRCVDNESRFYTSGDLLVELDGKMLKFDRSETVLGLESPVGSINPMTEKSGYVVYKIPTAAANAPLHWTPGRGFDKVRFALNAPVSGVSSSKSSVELPANASAGGAVADRTDIVGRYASQGGSTLDIRRQGNGQLGISLFAIGPTGNTGEADGSLVVAGNAYTYQNAELDCLLTFRIAGNAVAVTQEGICGFGMNVSAEGTYRKQS
;
A
#
# COMPACT_ATOMS: atom_id res chain seq x y z
N MET A 1 35.02 -37.18 1.13
CA MET A 1 34.63 -35.77 1.37
C MET A 1 33.77 -35.20 0.24
N ILE A 2 34.10 -35.45 -1.03
CA ILE A 2 33.30 -34.98 -2.19
C ILE A 2 31.82 -35.39 -2.10
N LYS A 3 31.53 -36.68 -1.84
CA LYS A 3 30.14 -37.16 -1.73
C LYS A 3 29.35 -36.48 -0.60
N ALA A 4 29.96 -36.32 0.56
CA ALA A 4 29.35 -35.66 1.70
C ALA A 4 29.10 -34.17 1.42
N GLY A 5 30.05 -33.48 0.77
CA GLY A 5 29.89 -32.09 0.35
C GLY A 5 28.76 -31.91 -0.68
N GLY A 6 28.67 -32.78 -1.69
CA GLY A 6 27.57 -32.73 -2.67
C GLY A 6 26.19 -32.93 -2.03
N ILE A 7 26.04 -33.90 -1.12
CA ILE A 7 24.79 -34.13 -0.39
C ILE A 7 24.44 -32.93 0.49
N LEU A 8 25.41 -32.39 1.23
CA LEU A 8 25.21 -31.23 2.10
C LEU A 8 24.76 -30.00 1.29
N ALA A 9 25.34 -29.78 0.11
CA ALA A 9 24.95 -28.70 -0.79
C ALA A 9 23.50 -28.86 -1.27
N ILE A 10 23.08 -30.07 -1.65
CA ILE A 10 21.70 -30.32 -2.09
C ILE A 10 20.71 -30.03 -0.95
N ILE A 11 21.00 -30.48 0.27
CA ILE A 11 20.15 -30.21 1.44
C ILE A 11 20.07 -28.70 1.71
N ALA A 12 21.20 -28.00 1.72
CA ALA A 12 21.24 -26.55 1.91
C ALA A 12 20.46 -25.79 0.82
N GLY A 13 20.58 -26.21 -0.43
CA GLY A 13 19.83 -25.65 -1.56
C GLY A 13 18.32 -25.86 -1.43
N LEU A 14 17.87 -27.06 -1.06
CA LEU A 14 16.44 -27.36 -0.86
C LEU A 14 15.84 -26.56 0.31
N LEU A 15 16.55 -26.47 1.42
CA LEU A 15 16.13 -25.61 2.54
C LEU A 15 16.10 -24.13 2.14
N GLY A 16 17.07 -23.69 1.32
CA GLY A 16 17.12 -22.33 0.82
C GLY A 16 15.95 -21.99 -0.11
N LEU A 17 15.50 -22.96 -0.90
CA LEU A 17 14.30 -22.81 -1.73
C LEU A 17 13.07 -22.55 -0.86
N LEU A 18 12.88 -23.35 0.19
CA LEU A 18 11.76 -23.20 1.12
C LEU A 18 11.83 -21.85 1.86
N ALA A 19 13.03 -21.44 2.27
CA ALA A 19 13.30 -20.12 2.84
C ALA A 19 12.89 -18.98 1.88
N GLY A 20 13.23 -19.10 0.60
CA GLY A 20 12.87 -18.13 -0.43
C GLY A 20 11.34 -18.02 -0.61
N VAL A 21 10.63 -19.14 -0.61
CA VAL A 21 9.16 -19.16 -0.68
C VAL A 21 8.52 -18.50 0.55
N VAL A 22 9.01 -18.79 1.77
CA VAL A 22 8.54 -18.13 2.99
C VAL A 22 8.82 -16.62 2.94
N THR A 23 9.99 -16.22 2.43
CA THR A 23 10.35 -14.81 2.26
C THR A 23 9.40 -14.10 1.29
N LEU A 24 9.07 -14.75 0.16
CA LEU A 24 8.08 -14.23 -0.79
C LEU A 24 6.69 -14.14 -0.17
N PHE A 25 6.28 -15.11 0.63
CA PHE A 25 4.98 -15.11 1.29
C PHE A 25 4.88 -13.95 2.29
N MET A 26 5.90 -13.75 3.13
CA MET A 26 5.97 -12.61 4.05
C MET A 26 6.01 -11.27 3.30
N GLY A 27 6.78 -11.17 2.21
CA GLY A 27 6.81 -9.97 1.37
C GLY A 27 5.49 -9.68 0.67
N GLY A 28 4.79 -10.72 0.20
CA GLY A 28 3.48 -10.63 -0.44
C GLY A 28 2.39 -10.17 0.53
N LEU A 29 2.36 -10.72 1.75
CA LEU A 29 1.47 -10.24 2.80
C LEU A 29 1.80 -8.79 3.21
N GLY A 30 3.08 -8.44 3.33
CA GLY A 30 3.50 -7.06 3.63
C GLY A 30 3.12 -6.04 2.55
N ALA A 31 3.09 -6.46 1.28
CA ALA A 31 2.60 -5.64 0.17
C ALA A 31 1.09 -5.37 0.28
N ALA A 32 0.31 -6.37 0.70
CA ALA A 32 -1.13 -6.24 0.89
C ALA A 32 -1.50 -5.25 2.01
N PHE A 33 -0.63 -5.10 3.01
CA PHE A 33 -0.80 -4.14 4.11
C PHE A 33 -0.05 -2.80 3.90
N ALA A 34 0.29 -2.46 2.64
CA ALA A 34 0.82 -1.16 2.23
C ALA A 34 2.08 -0.65 2.98
N THR A 35 2.96 -1.56 3.41
CA THR A 35 4.24 -1.16 4.01
C THR A 35 5.27 -0.81 2.92
N GLY A 36 5.79 0.42 2.94
CA GLY A 36 6.86 0.87 2.03
C GLY A 36 8.12 0.02 2.23
N GLY A 37 8.37 -0.92 1.32
CA GLY A 37 9.48 -1.87 1.41
C GLY A 37 9.18 -3.25 0.83
N ALA A 38 7.91 -3.56 0.55
CA ALA A 38 7.52 -4.89 0.08
C ALA A 38 8.17 -5.32 -1.24
N SER A 39 8.44 -4.38 -2.17
CA SER A 39 9.10 -4.68 -3.45
C SER A 39 10.54 -5.19 -3.27
N MET A 40 11.26 -4.69 -2.27
CA MET A 40 12.62 -5.15 -1.95
C MET A 40 12.61 -6.56 -1.38
N VAL A 41 11.66 -6.86 -0.48
CA VAL A 41 11.50 -8.21 0.12
C VAL A 41 11.12 -9.23 -0.95
N VAL A 42 10.24 -8.86 -1.88
CA VAL A 42 9.85 -9.73 -3.00
C VAL A 42 11.03 -9.99 -3.94
N GLY A 43 11.80 -8.96 -4.30
CA GLY A 43 13.00 -9.13 -5.13
C GLY A 43 14.05 -10.03 -4.49
N MET A 44 14.29 -9.85 -3.19
CA MET A 44 15.23 -10.64 -2.41
C MET A 44 14.76 -12.11 -2.24
N GLY A 45 13.46 -12.35 -2.20
CA GLY A 45 12.87 -13.69 -2.21
C GLY A 45 13.13 -14.45 -3.53
N TRP A 46 12.94 -13.79 -4.67
CA TRP A 46 13.24 -14.36 -5.98
C TRP A 46 14.74 -14.62 -6.18
N GLY A 47 15.60 -13.70 -5.71
CA GLY A 47 17.04 -13.91 -5.67
C GLY A 47 17.40 -15.18 -4.91
N GLY A 48 16.84 -15.35 -3.70
CA GLY A 48 17.06 -16.54 -2.89
C GLY A 48 16.66 -17.84 -3.59
N ILE A 49 15.47 -17.89 -4.22
CA ILE A 49 14.99 -19.08 -4.95
C ILE A 49 15.93 -19.46 -6.09
N LEU A 50 16.34 -18.50 -6.91
CA LEU A 50 17.21 -18.75 -8.07
C LEU A 50 18.55 -19.35 -7.63
N PHE A 51 19.23 -18.73 -6.67
CA PHE A 51 20.54 -19.21 -6.22
C PHE A 51 20.45 -20.52 -5.45
N SER A 52 19.36 -20.78 -4.71
CA SER A 52 19.10 -22.07 -4.10
C SER A 52 18.98 -23.21 -5.12
N LEU A 53 18.31 -22.99 -6.25
CA LEU A 53 18.24 -23.98 -7.33
C LEU A 53 19.62 -24.22 -7.97
N LEU A 54 20.40 -23.16 -8.18
CA LEU A 54 21.78 -23.29 -8.69
C LEU A 54 22.66 -24.11 -7.73
N VAL A 55 22.53 -23.90 -6.41
CA VAL A 55 23.24 -24.70 -5.40
C VAL A 55 22.87 -26.18 -5.50
N VAL A 56 21.59 -26.52 -5.70
CA VAL A 56 21.16 -27.93 -5.89
C VAL A 56 21.80 -28.53 -7.15
N VAL A 57 21.77 -27.80 -8.26
CA VAL A 57 22.33 -28.25 -9.54
C VAL A 57 23.85 -28.45 -9.43
N TYR A 58 24.59 -27.47 -8.90
CA TYR A 58 26.03 -27.60 -8.73
C TYR A 58 26.43 -28.64 -7.67
N GLY A 59 25.58 -28.86 -6.66
CA GLY A 59 25.69 -29.96 -5.71
C GLY A 59 25.64 -31.33 -6.39
N ALA A 60 24.73 -31.51 -7.35
CA ALA A 60 24.66 -32.72 -8.16
C ALA A 60 25.85 -32.84 -9.14
N ILE A 61 26.25 -31.74 -9.80
CA ILE A 61 27.41 -31.70 -10.70
C ILE A 61 28.70 -32.07 -9.93
N ALA A 62 28.81 -31.74 -8.65
CA ALA A 62 29.97 -32.07 -7.84
C ALA A 62 30.26 -33.58 -7.75
N PHE A 63 29.28 -34.46 -8.01
CA PHE A 63 29.51 -35.90 -8.09
C PHE A 63 30.23 -36.33 -9.38
N ALA A 64 29.93 -35.69 -10.50
CA ALA A 64 30.48 -36.03 -11.82
C ALA A 64 31.72 -35.19 -12.18
N ALA A 65 31.72 -33.91 -11.81
CA ALA A 65 32.75 -32.94 -12.13
C ALA A 65 33.06 -32.07 -10.90
N PRO A 66 33.83 -32.57 -9.92
CA PRO A 66 33.99 -31.92 -8.61
C PRO A 66 34.62 -30.53 -8.68
N ARG A 67 35.52 -30.25 -9.64
CA ARG A 67 36.08 -28.90 -9.86
C ARG A 67 35.02 -27.88 -10.29
N ALA A 68 34.22 -28.24 -11.30
CA ALA A 68 33.14 -27.39 -11.81
C ALA A 68 32.02 -27.24 -10.78
N GLY A 69 31.68 -28.33 -10.07
CA GLY A 69 30.72 -28.33 -8.98
C GLY A 69 31.15 -27.43 -7.83
N ALA A 70 32.38 -27.55 -7.33
CA ALA A 70 32.88 -26.74 -6.21
C ALA A 70 32.92 -25.24 -6.52
N THR A 71 33.41 -24.87 -7.71
CA THR A 71 33.45 -23.47 -8.16
C THR A 71 32.05 -22.89 -8.34
N GLY A 72 31.17 -23.61 -9.05
CA GLY A 72 29.77 -23.21 -9.23
C GLY A 72 29.02 -23.06 -7.91
N LEU A 73 29.22 -24.01 -6.98
CA LEU A 73 28.66 -23.94 -5.62
C LEU A 73 29.11 -22.68 -4.88
N ALA A 74 30.42 -22.42 -4.84
CA ALA A 74 30.94 -21.25 -4.13
C ALA A 74 30.40 -19.93 -4.70
N LEU A 75 30.35 -19.79 -6.03
CA LEU A 75 29.83 -18.59 -6.68
C LEU A 75 28.33 -18.41 -6.42
N SER A 76 27.54 -19.47 -6.57
CA SER A 76 26.10 -19.44 -6.30
C SER A 76 25.78 -19.12 -4.84
N ALA A 77 26.56 -19.65 -3.89
CA ALA A 77 26.39 -19.37 -2.47
C ALA A 77 26.71 -17.91 -2.11
N ILE A 78 27.80 -17.34 -2.64
CA ILE A 78 28.14 -15.93 -2.40
C ILE A 78 27.07 -15.01 -2.99
N ALA A 79 26.64 -15.26 -4.22
CA ALA A 79 25.59 -14.47 -4.86
C ALA A 79 24.25 -14.60 -4.10
N GLY A 80 23.89 -15.82 -3.69
CA GLY A 80 22.70 -16.07 -2.87
C GLY A 80 22.74 -15.44 -1.48
N MET A 81 23.93 -15.18 -0.91
CA MET A 81 24.07 -14.49 0.37
C MET A 81 23.82 -12.98 0.25
N VAL A 82 24.21 -12.38 -0.88
CA VAL A 82 24.01 -10.94 -1.14
C VAL A 82 22.59 -10.65 -1.64
N LEU A 83 22.08 -11.52 -2.50
CA LEU A 83 20.80 -11.33 -3.19
C LEU A 83 19.64 -12.06 -2.51
N GLY A 84 19.92 -12.97 -1.57
CA GLY A 84 18.93 -13.67 -0.77
C GLY A 84 18.71 -13.01 0.59
N GLY A 85 17.51 -13.21 1.15
CA GLY A 85 17.17 -12.71 2.48
C GLY A 85 18.03 -13.31 3.58
N THR A 86 17.93 -12.77 4.79
CA THR A 86 18.72 -13.23 5.96
C THR A 86 18.61 -14.74 6.20
N LEU A 87 17.40 -15.31 6.06
CA LEU A 87 17.16 -16.73 6.24
C LEU A 87 17.83 -17.58 5.14
N VAL A 88 17.86 -17.07 3.90
CA VAL A 88 18.57 -17.71 2.78
C VAL A 88 20.09 -17.58 2.97
N ALA A 89 20.59 -16.45 3.46
CA ALA A 89 22.01 -16.19 3.67
C ALA A 89 22.66 -17.20 4.62
N ILE A 90 21.96 -17.59 5.70
CA ILE A 90 22.44 -18.63 6.65
C ILE A 90 22.61 -19.97 5.93
N LEU A 91 21.65 -20.35 5.08
CA LEU A 91 21.68 -21.59 4.32
C LEU A 91 22.74 -21.56 3.21
N MET A 92 23.01 -20.37 2.63
CA MET A 92 24.11 -20.17 1.70
C MET A 92 25.48 -20.30 2.36
N ALA A 93 25.62 -19.92 3.64
CA ALA A 93 26.84 -20.18 4.39
C ALA A 93 27.10 -21.69 4.54
N LEU A 94 26.06 -22.50 4.76
CA LEU A 94 26.18 -23.97 4.77
C LEU A 94 26.57 -24.53 3.39
N ALA A 95 25.99 -23.99 2.32
CA ALA A 95 26.36 -24.36 0.95
C ALA A 95 27.83 -24.00 0.64
N LEU A 96 28.34 -22.91 1.21
CA LEU A 96 29.73 -22.50 1.06
C LEU A 96 30.69 -23.45 1.79
N ILE A 97 30.32 -23.92 2.98
CA ILE A 97 31.06 -24.99 3.69
C ILE A 97 31.08 -26.27 2.84
N ALA A 98 29.94 -26.63 2.25
CA ALA A 98 29.85 -27.78 1.35
C ALA A 98 30.80 -27.65 0.15
N ALA A 99 30.89 -26.45 -0.47
CA ALA A 99 31.83 -26.17 -1.55
C ALA A 99 33.30 -26.37 -1.12
N VAL A 100 33.68 -25.88 0.07
CA VAL A 100 35.01 -26.08 0.64
C VAL A 100 35.31 -27.57 0.87
N MET A 101 34.34 -28.34 1.37
CA MET A 101 34.51 -29.79 1.56
C MET A 101 34.74 -30.54 0.24
N VAL A 102 34.05 -30.15 -0.83
CA VAL A 102 34.28 -30.70 -2.17
C VAL A 102 35.70 -30.34 -2.64
N TRP A 103 36.11 -29.08 -2.46
CA TRP A 103 37.44 -28.59 -2.84
C TRP A 103 38.58 -29.33 -2.11
N LEU A 104 38.47 -29.49 -0.79
CA LEU A 104 39.46 -30.24 0.00
C LEU A 104 39.48 -31.73 -0.38
N GLY A 105 38.33 -32.29 -0.72
CA GLY A 105 38.21 -33.65 -1.22
C GLY A 105 38.97 -33.88 -2.54
N MET A 106 39.11 -32.84 -3.37
CA MET A 106 39.87 -32.90 -4.63
C MET A 106 41.38 -32.88 -4.41
N LYS A 107 41.89 -32.00 -3.52
CA LYS A 107 43.34 -31.92 -3.23
C LYS A 107 43.90 -33.28 -2.77
N LYS A 108 43.15 -33.98 -1.91
CA LYS A 108 43.54 -35.31 -1.43
C LYS A 108 43.54 -36.38 -2.53
N ALA A 109 42.73 -36.22 -3.58
CA ALA A 109 42.73 -37.12 -4.73
C ALA A 109 43.92 -36.82 -5.66
N GLU A 110 44.31 -35.56 -5.81
CA GLU A 110 45.49 -35.16 -6.60
C GLU A 110 46.79 -35.66 -5.95
N ASP A 111 46.91 -35.54 -4.62
CA ASP A 111 48.08 -36.03 -3.86
C ASP A 111 48.19 -37.57 -3.88
N GLY A 112 47.08 -38.29 -4.08
CA GLY A 112 47.04 -39.75 -4.19
C GLY A 112 47.22 -40.30 -5.61
N GLN A 113 47.12 -39.46 -6.64
CA GLN A 113 47.02 -39.88 -8.04
C GLN A 113 48.21 -39.46 -8.91
N GLN A 114 49.30 -38.98 -8.30
CA GLN A 114 50.58 -38.84 -8.99
C GLN A 114 51.23 -40.19 -9.40
N LEU A 115 50.57 -41.32 -9.14
CA LEU A 115 51.06 -42.65 -9.52
C LEU A 115 50.43 -43.28 -10.77
N VAL A 116 49.26 -42.89 -11.29
CA VAL A 116 48.79 -43.50 -12.56
C VAL A 116 47.88 -42.58 -13.39
N THR A 117 48.40 -42.27 -14.58
CA THR A 117 47.73 -41.84 -15.83
C THR A 117 47.10 -40.44 -15.93
N ALA A 118 47.86 -39.56 -16.58
CA ALA A 118 47.35 -38.45 -17.35
C ALA A 118 46.78 -38.94 -18.69
N GLY A 119 45.57 -38.50 -19.06
CA GLY A 119 45.08 -38.66 -20.42
C GLY A 119 43.60 -38.36 -20.60
N ARG A 120 43.30 -37.28 -21.35
CA ARG A 120 42.02 -36.98 -22.02
C ARG A 120 40.81 -36.64 -21.15
N TRP A 121 40.68 -35.39 -20.72
CA TRP A 121 39.36 -34.73 -20.50
C TRP A 121 39.45 -33.21 -20.34
N LYS A 122 40.10 -32.51 -21.29
CA LYS A 122 40.18 -31.04 -21.29
C LYS A 122 39.19 -30.33 -22.23
N GLY A 123 38.26 -31.06 -22.87
CA GLY A 123 37.43 -30.49 -23.96
C GLY A 123 36.04 -29.98 -23.59
N MET A 124 35.43 -30.42 -22.48
CA MET A 124 33.97 -30.28 -22.33
C MET A 124 33.50 -29.32 -21.22
N ALA A 125 34.41 -28.85 -20.36
CA ALA A 125 34.06 -27.94 -19.24
C ALA A 125 33.96 -26.45 -19.66
N ALA A 126 34.48 -26.07 -20.83
CA ALA A 126 34.45 -24.67 -21.29
C ALA A 126 33.14 -24.27 -22.01
N ALA A 127 32.31 -25.23 -22.43
CA ALA A 127 31.13 -24.96 -23.24
C ALA A 127 29.84 -24.67 -22.43
N VAL A 128 29.81 -25.00 -21.13
CA VAL A 128 28.61 -24.80 -20.27
C VAL A 128 28.75 -23.57 -19.35
N VAL A 129 29.97 -23.06 -19.17
CA VAL A 129 30.22 -21.86 -18.34
C VAL A 129 29.97 -20.56 -19.12
N ALA A 130 30.14 -20.56 -20.44
CA ALA A 130 29.94 -19.38 -21.29
C ALA A 130 28.46 -18.91 -21.43
N PRO A 131 27.43 -19.78 -21.53
CA PRO A 131 26.05 -19.33 -21.65
C PRO A 131 25.48 -18.77 -20.34
N VAL A 132 25.96 -19.25 -19.18
CA VAL A 132 25.48 -18.80 -17.86
C VAL A 132 26.15 -17.47 -17.46
N LEU A 133 27.42 -17.25 -17.83
CA LEU A 133 28.04 -15.93 -17.71
C LEU A 133 27.45 -14.93 -18.73
N ALA A 134 27.07 -15.37 -19.93
CA ALA A 134 26.39 -14.51 -20.91
C ALA A 134 24.96 -14.17 -20.48
N ALA A 135 24.22 -15.07 -19.85
CA ALA A 135 22.91 -14.75 -19.26
C ALA A 135 23.03 -13.81 -18.04
N ALA A 136 24.11 -13.91 -17.26
CA ALA A 136 24.40 -12.98 -16.17
C ALA A 136 24.89 -11.60 -16.66
N LEU A 137 25.57 -11.54 -17.81
CA LEU A 137 26.07 -10.28 -18.40
C LEU A 137 25.06 -9.60 -19.35
N ILE A 138 24.12 -10.35 -19.92
CA ILE A 138 23.01 -9.80 -20.74
C ILE A 138 21.76 -9.57 -19.88
N GLY A 139 21.55 -10.35 -18.81
CA GLY A 139 20.46 -10.14 -17.84
C GLY A 139 20.64 -8.92 -16.93
N GLY A 140 21.84 -8.34 -16.87
CA GLY A 140 22.13 -7.09 -16.15
C GLY A 140 21.56 -5.82 -16.79
N GLN A 141 20.85 -5.92 -17.92
CA GLN A 141 20.26 -4.78 -18.64
C GLN A 141 18.73 -4.68 -18.52
N VAL A 142 18.05 -5.56 -17.74
CA VAL A 142 16.57 -5.55 -17.65
C VAL A 142 16.03 -4.91 -16.37
N PHE A 143 16.86 -4.56 -15.39
CA PHE A 143 16.46 -3.69 -14.27
C PHE A 143 17.34 -2.45 -14.24
N GLY A 144 17.04 -1.52 -15.14
CA GLY A 144 17.58 -0.16 -15.13
C GLY A 144 17.11 0.61 -13.91
N SER A 145 17.80 0.44 -12.78
CA SER A 145 17.83 1.44 -11.72
C SER A 145 19.04 2.33 -11.98
N LYS A 146 18.77 3.47 -12.62
CA LYS A 146 19.75 4.54 -12.80
C LYS A 146 20.17 5.00 -11.40
N GLU A 147 21.41 4.72 -11.04
CA GLU A 147 22.08 5.28 -9.88
C GLU A 147 21.96 6.82 -9.96
N SER A 148 21.48 7.46 -8.90
CA SER A 148 21.61 8.90 -8.75
C SER A 148 22.43 9.15 -7.50
N ALA A 149 23.67 9.53 -7.78
CA ALA A 149 24.60 10.09 -6.82
C ALA A 149 23.98 11.26 -6.07
N SER A 150 24.41 11.40 -4.82
CA SER A 150 24.31 12.61 -4.03
C SER A 150 24.98 13.77 -4.78
N GLU A 151 24.21 14.75 -5.24
CA GLU A 151 24.75 16.06 -5.61
C GLU A 151 23.80 17.18 -5.16
N SER A 152 24.39 18.09 -4.40
CA SER A 152 23.77 19.24 -3.75
C SER A 152 23.53 20.38 -4.75
N ALA A 153 22.33 20.95 -4.70
CA ALA A 153 21.95 22.34 -5.01
C ALA A 153 22.68 23.07 -6.16
N ALA A 154 22.03 23.14 -7.32
CA ALA A 154 21.89 24.36 -8.14
C ALA A 154 20.75 24.16 -9.15
N ALA A 155 19.92 25.19 -9.33
CA ALA A 155 18.77 25.17 -10.25
C ALA A 155 19.20 24.83 -11.69
N ALA A 156 18.73 23.69 -12.21
CA ALA A 156 18.93 23.30 -13.60
C ALA A 156 17.85 23.94 -14.52
N PRO A 157 18.23 24.44 -15.71
CA PRO A 157 17.34 25.17 -16.61
C PRO A 157 16.41 24.21 -17.37
N GLY A 158 15.16 24.61 -17.56
CA GLY A 158 14.17 23.87 -18.37
C GLY A 158 12.98 23.27 -17.59
N VAL A 159 12.83 23.60 -16.32
CA VAL A 159 11.63 23.22 -15.53
C VAL A 159 10.47 24.15 -15.88
N GLN A 160 9.39 23.59 -16.41
CA GLN A 160 8.14 24.32 -16.65
C GLN A 160 7.41 24.50 -15.30
N ILE A 161 7.21 25.74 -14.88
CA ILE A 161 6.47 26.06 -13.65
C ILE A 161 5.01 26.35 -14.02
N ALA A 162 4.10 25.47 -13.63
CA ALA A 162 2.65 25.65 -13.75
C ALA A 162 2.09 26.27 -12.46
N GLN A 163 1.01 27.04 -12.56
CA GLN A 163 0.31 27.61 -11.40
C GLN A 163 -0.87 26.71 -10.98
N VAL A 164 -1.34 26.87 -9.74
CA VAL A 164 -2.60 26.26 -9.29
C VAL A 164 -3.74 26.68 -10.24
N GLY A 165 -4.53 25.72 -10.69
CA GLY A 165 -5.61 25.88 -11.67
C GLY A 165 -5.18 25.64 -13.12
N GLN A 166 -3.88 25.57 -13.42
CA GLN A 166 -3.40 25.21 -14.76
C GLN A 166 -3.27 23.70 -14.91
N THR A 167 -3.55 23.19 -16.10
CA THR A 167 -3.30 21.79 -16.47
C THR A 167 -1.91 21.68 -17.06
N ALA A 168 -1.09 20.77 -16.54
CA ALA A 168 0.17 20.40 -17.13
C ALA A 168 0.05 19.01 -17.77
N HIS A 169 0.43 18.92 -19.04
CA HIS A 169 0.52 17.68 -19.78
C HIS A 169 1.95 17.14 -19.69
N SER A 170 2.11 15.86 -19.32
CA SER A 170 3.38 15.19 -19.46
C SER A 170 3.22 13.69 -19.68
N GLY A 171 3.74 13.21 -20.81
CA GLY A 171 3.72 11.79 -21.18
C GLY A 171 2.29 11.27 -21.37
N GLN A 172 1.82 10.51 -20.37
CA GLN A 172 0.55 9.76 -20.42
C GLN A 172 -0.56 10.39 -19.57
N PHE A 173 -0.27 11.51 -18.91
CA PHE A 173 -1.20 12.14 -17.99
C PHE A 173 -1.31 13.65 -18.20
N ASP A 174 -2.53 14.14 -17.99
CA ASP A 174 -2.83 15.55 -17.75
C ASP A 174 -3.11 15.73 -16.27
N VAL A 175 -2.37 16.61 -15.60
CA VAL A 175 -2.50 16.86 -14.17
C VAL A 175 -2.88 18.31 -13.93
N THR A 176 -3.89 18.53 -13.10
CA THR A 176 -4.34 19.86 -12.67
C THR A 176 -4.41 19.92 -11.16
N VAL A 177 -3.71 20.90 -10.56
CA VAL A 177 -3.88 21.21 -9.13
C VAL A 177 -5.03 22.18 -9.00
N ARG A 178 -6.15 21.76 -8.40
CA ARG A 178 -7.35 22.60 -8.24
C ARG A 178 -7.25 23.52 -7.03
N GLY A 179 -6.58 23.08 -5.98
CA GLY A 179 -6.44 23.86 -4.76
C GLY A 179 -5.43 23.27 -3.78
N VAL A 180 -5.02 24.09 -2.83
CA VAL A 180 -4.07 23.75 -1.76
C VAL A 180 -4.67 24.19 -0.44
N ARG A 181 -4.62 23.31 0.57
CA ARG A 181 -5.12 23.59 1.93
C ARG A 181 -4.13 23.11 2.96
N PHE A 182 -4.18 23.71 4.14
CA PHE A 182 -3.41 23.29 5.30
C PHE A 182 -4.35 22.90 6.42
N ALA A 183 -4.05 21.81 7.11
CA ALA A 183 -4.84 21.36 8.25
C ALA A 183 -3.95 20.73 9.33
N GLU A 184 -4.30 20.94 10.59
CA GLU A 184 -3.65 20.26 11.73
C GLU A 184 -4.30 18.90 12.03
N THR A 185 -5.52 18.68 11.54
CA THR A 185 -6.28 17.45 11.69
C THR A 185 -6.88 17.02 10.36
N LEU A 186 -6.81 15.73 10.07
CA LEU A 186 -7.37 15.10 8.87
C LEU A 186 -8.47 14.12 9.29
N GLY A 187 -9.61 14.13 8.59
CA GLY A 187 -10.72 13.23 8.90
C GLY A 187 -11.60 13.67 10.08
N ARG A 188 -12.48 12.78 10.53
CA ARG A 188 -13.38 12.95 11.70
C ARG A 188 -13.59 11.58 12.37
N GLY A 189 -13.67 11.53 13.70
CA GLY A 189 -13.96 10.29 14.44
C GLY A 189 -12.76 9.33 14.50
N PHE A 190 -12.96 8.03 14.26
CA PHE A 190 -11.89 7.01 14.35
C PHE A 190 -10.83 7.09 13.24
N GLY A 191 -11.11 7.82 12.16
CA GLY A 191 -10.13 8.16 11.11
C GLY A 191 -9.49 9.53 11.30
N GLU A 192 -9.67 10.17 12.47
CA GLU A 192 -9.04 11.45 12.77
C GLU A 192 -7.53 11.28 12.97
N GLU A 193 -6.76 11.75 12.01
CA GLU A 193 -5.31 11.80 12.12
C GLU A 193 -4.89 13.21 12.53
N ARG A 194 -4.33 13.33 13.73
CA ARG A 194 -3.78 14.59 14.23
C ARG A 194 -2.32 14.72 13.83
N ALA A 195 -1.95 15.90 13.36
CA ALA A 195 -0.56 16.22 13.12
C ALA A 195 0.22 16.11 14.43
N THR A 196 1.44 15.57 14.35
CA THR A 196 2.36 15.52 15.50
C THR A 196 2.71 16.96 15.89
N PRO A 197 2.92 17.26 17.19
CA PRO A 197 3.33 18.60 17.61
C PRO A 197 4.51 19.12 16.78
N GLY A 198 4.36 20.30 16.17
CA GLY A 198 5.35 20.90 15.27
C GLY A 198 5.22 20.52 13.79
N THR A 199 4.18 19.79 13.39
CA THR A 199 3.88 19.45 11.99
C THR A 199 2.48 19.90 11.57
N VAL A 200 2.27 20.05 10.26
CA VAL A 200 0.99 20.38 9.63
C VAL A 200 0.83 19.54 8.35
N PHE A 201 -0.41 19.26 7.97
CA PHE A 201 -0.71 18.58 6.72
C PHE A 201 -0.94 19.58 5.59
N VAL A 202 -0.29 19.35 4.46
CA VAL A 202 -0.57 20.01 3.18
C VAL A 202 -1.46 19.09 2.36
N ILE A 203 -2.64 19.57 1.99
CA ILE A 203 -3.64 18.84 1.25
C ILE A 203 -3.75 19.47 -0.13
N LEU A 204 -3.38 18.71 -1.16
CA LEU A 204 -3.48 19.10 -2.57
C LEU A 204 -4.72 18.45 -3.17
N ASP A 205 -5.63 19.26 -3.70
CA ASP A 205 -6.74 18.78 -4.52
C ASP A 205 -6.26 18.68 -5.97
N VAL A 206 -6.20 17.45 -6.49
CA VAL A 206 -5.60 17.13 -7.79
C VAL A 206 -6.59 16.38 -8.66
N LEU A 207 -6.69 16.81 -9.92
CA LEU A 207 -7.37 16.10 -10.98
C LEU A 207 -6.33 15.50 -11.94
N VAL A 208 -6.40 14.19 -12.15
CA VAL A 208 -5.49 13.47 -13.03
C VAL A 208 -6.29 12.79 -14.12
N ARG A 209 -5.92 12.99 -15.38
CA ARG A 209 -6.53 12.34 -16.53
C ARG A 209 -5.50 11.49 -17.25
N CYS A 210 -5.85 10.23 -17.55
CA CYS A 210 -5.06 9.37 -18.40
C CYS A 210 -5.39 9.68 -19.87
N VAL A 211 -4.37 10.00 -20.68
CA VAL A 211 -4.51 10.26 -22.12
C VAL A 211 -3.98 9.11 -22.98
N ASP A 212 -3.58 8.01 -22.35
CA ASP A 212 -3.10 6.81 -23.03
C ASP A 212 -4.26 5.87 -23.42
N ASN A 213 -3.97 4.93 -24.31
CA ASN A 213 -4.89 3.89 -24.78
C ASN A 213 -4.98 2.69 -23.84
N GLU A 214 -4.10 2.62 -22.84
CA GLU A 214 -4.05 1.57 -21.82
C GLU A 214 -4.18 2.17 -20.41
N SER A 215 -4.64 1.37 -19.45
CA SER A 215 -4.69 1.81 -18.05
C SER A 215 -3.28 2.06 -17.53
N ARG A 216 -3.07 3.16 -16.82
CA ARG A 216 -1.76 3.52 -16.26
C ARG A 216 -1.86 3.78 -14.78
N PHE A 217 -0.83 3.38 -14.05
CA PHE A 217 -0.73 3.61 -12.60
C PHE A 217 -0.15 5.00 -12.33
N TYR A 218 -0.89 5.84 -11.62
CA TYR A 218 -0.47 7.17 -11.21
C TYR A 218 0.06 7.17 -9.76
N THR A 219 1.10 7.96 -9.49
CA THR A 219 1.74 8.09 -8.16
C THR A 219 1.61 9.51 -7.62
N SER A 220 1.70 9.68 -6.30
CA SER A 220 1.45 10.96 -5.60
C SER A 220 2.43 12.08 -5.93
N GLY A 221 3.68 11.76 -6.29
CA GLY A 221 4.71 12.75 -6.63
C GLY A 221 5.45 13.30 -5.40
N ASP A 222 6.18 14.40 -5.60
CA ASP A 222 7.10 14.97 -4.62
C ASP A 222 6.70 16.41 -4.25
N LEU A 223 6.57 16.69 -2.96
CA LEU A 223 6.46 18.06 -2.44
C LEU A 223 7.85 18.62 -2.12
N LEU A 224 8.12 19.82 -2.60
CA LEU A 224 9.39 20.53 -2.46
C LEU A 224 9.15 21.82 -1.69
N VAL A 225 9.94 22.06 -0.65
CA VAL A 225 9.83 23.26 0.20
C VAL A 225 11.18 23.95 0.28
N GLU A 226 11.22 25.26 0.04
CA GLU A 226 12.42 26.05 0.19
C GLU A 226 12.50 26.70 1.58
N LEU A 227 13.24 26.10 2.51
CA LEU A 227 13.38 26.60 3.89
C LEU A 227 14.86 26.91 4.17
N ASP A 228 15.14 28.12 4.64
CA ASP A 228 16.50 28.59 5.01
C ASP A 228 17.57 28.38 3.91
N GLY A 229 17.18 28.58 2.63
CA GLY A 229 18.05 28.37 1.47
C GLY A 229 18.33 26.90 1.15
N LYS A 230 17.64 25.96 1.81
CA LYS A 230 17.67 24.52 1.52
C LYS A 230 16.33 24.07 0.93
N MET A 231 16.42 23.28 -0.15
CA MET A 231 15.27 22.59 -0.73
C MET A 231 15.03 21.28 0.00
N LEU A 232 13.98 21.23 0.82
CA LEU A 232 13.48 20.02 1.47
C LEU A 232 12.57 19.27 0.50
N LYS A 233 12.80 17.97 0.34
CA LYS A 233 11.97 17.08 -0.50
C LYS A 233 11.17 16.13 0.40
N PHE A 234 9.86 16.10 0.18
CA PHE A 234 8.91 15.20 0.82
C PHE A 234 8.32 14.29 -0.27
N ASP A 235 8.82 13.06 -0.34
CA ASP A 235 8.44 12.02 -1.31
C ASP A 235 7.36 11.06 -0.78
N ARG A 236 7.09 11.12 0.53
CA ARG A 236 6.07 10.30 1.19
C ARG A 236 4.77 11.07 1.36
N SER A 237 3.76 10.70 0.59
CA SER A 237 2.38 11.13 0.82
C SER A 237 1.70 10.26 1.88
N GLU A 238 0.86 10.86 2.70
CA GLU A 238 0.04 10.17 3.70
C GLU A 238 -1.24 9.62 3.06
N THR A 239 -1.64 8.42 3.47
CA THR A 239 -2.90 7.80 3.05
C THR A 239 -3.92 8.00 4.16
N VAL A 240 -4.91 8.85 3.91
CA VAL A 240 -5.94 9.19 4.89
C VAL A 240 -7.20 8.37 4.61
N LEU A 241 -7.66 7.61 5.60
CA LEU A 241 -8.91 6.87 5.51
C LEU A 241 -10.09 7.83 5.31
N GLY A 242 -10.94 7.56 4.32
CA GLY A 242 -12.09 8.40 3.97
C GLY A 242 -11.77 9.58 3.04
N LEU A 243 -10.51 9.76 2.64
CA LEU A 243 -10.12 10.75 1.63
C LEU A 243 -9.74 10.05 0.33
N GLU A 244 -10.48 10.30 -0.75
CA GLU A 244 -10.18 9.69 -2.04
C GLU A 244 -8.83 10.17 -2.57
N SER A 245 -7.97 9.23 -2.98
CA SER A 245 -6.65 9.53 -3.55
C SER A 245 -6.63 9.27 -5.06
N PRO A 246 -6.01 10.16 -5.87
CA PRO A 246 -5.85 9.93 -7.30
C PRO A 246 -4.78 8.87 -7.59
N VAL A 247 -4.02 8.43 -6.57
CA VAL A 247 -3.02 7.36 -6.69
C VAL A 247 -3.72 6.04 -7.06
N GLY A 248 -3.10 5.26 -7.93
CA GLY A 248 -3.62 3.97 -8.38
C GLY A 248 -3.77 3.85 -9.89
N SER A 249 -4.40 2.76 -10.33
CA SER A 249 -4.71 2.55 -11.75
C SER A 249 -5.80 3.50 -12.22
N ILE A 250 -5.56 4.19 -13.34
CA ILE A 250 -6.52 5.06 -14.03
C ILE A 250 -6.76 4.45 -15.41
N ASN A 251 -8.04 4.29 -15.77
CA ASN A 251 -8.45 3.70 -17.04
C ASN A 251 -8.12 4.62 -18.23
N PRO A 252 -7.97 4.08 -19.45
CA PRO A 252 -7.74 4.86 -20.66
C PRO A 252 -8.78 5.98 -20.82
N MET A 253 -8.34 7.17 -21.19
CA MET A 253 -9.22 8.31 -21.47
C MET A 253 -10.17 8.73 -20.34
N THR A 254 -9.88 8.32 -19.09
CA THR A 254 -10.67 8.69 -17.90
C THR A 254 -9.93 9.64 -16.98
N GLU A 255 -10.68 10.32 -16.13
CA GLU A 255 -10.16 11.19 -15.09
C GLU A 255 -10.45 10.65 -13.70
N LYS A 256 -9.54 10.90 -12.77
CA LYS A 256 -9.65 10.56 -11.36
C LYS A 256 -9.25 11.80 -10.56
N SER A 257 -10.19 12.32 -9.79
CA SER A 257 -9.92 13.36 -8.81
C SER A 257 -9.61 12.78 -7.45
N GLY A 258 -8.84 13.50 -6.65
CA GLY A 258 -8.67 13.18 -5.25
C GLY A 258 -7.67 14.10 -4.58
N TYR A 259 -7.25 13.69 -3.40
CA TYR A 259 -6.34 14.45 -2.57
C TYR A 259 -4.99 13.75 -2.45
N VAL A 260 -3.93 14.54 -2.49
CA VAL A 260 -2.58 14.13 -2.13
C VAL A 260 -2.18 14.90 -0.89
N VAL A 261 -1.81 14.17 0.16
CA VAL A 261 -1.54 14.74 1.48
C VAL A 261 -0.08 14.54 1.84
N TYR A 262 0.57 15.59 2.35
CA TYR A 262 1.94 15.52 2.86
C TYR A 262 2.00 16.08 4.28
N LYS A 263 2.89 15.54 5.10
CA LYS A 263 3.15 16.04 6.45
C LYS A 263 4.46 16.82 6.45
N ILE A 264 4.40 18.11 6.79
CA ILE A 264 5.56 19.00 6.82
C ILE A 264 5.72 19.67 8.20
N PRO A 265 6.92 20.15 8.57
CA PRO A 265 7.10 20.99 9.74
C PRO A 265 6.28 22.29 9.63
N THR A 266 5.76 22.81 10.74
CA THR A 266 5.01 24.08 10.73
C THR A 266 5.84 25.26 10.24
N ALA A 267 7.16 25.26 10.49
CA ALA A 267 8.09 26.24 9.96
C ALA A 267 8.15 26.25 8.41
N ALA A 268 7.91 25.10 7.79
CA ALA A 268 7.90 24.92 6.34
C ALA A 268 6.56 25.34 5.68
N ALA A 269 5.49 25.58 6.47
CA ALA A 269 4.18 25.91 5.93
C ALA A 269 4.11 27.30 5.29
N ASN A 270 4.97 28.23 5.73
CA ASN A 270 5.04 29.60 5.21
C ASN A 270 6.12 29.80 4.14
N ALA A 271 6.85 28.74 3.81
CA ALA A 271 7.92 28.77 2.83
C ALA A 271 7.39 28.56 1.41
N PRO A 272 8.17 28.93 0.37
CA PRO A 272 7.81 28.62 -0.99
C PRO A 272 7.62 27.12 -1.23
N LEU A 273 6.39 26.73 -1.60
CA LEU A 273 5.98 25.36 -1.87
C LEU A 273 5.88 25.10 -3.36
N HIS A 274 6.48 24.00 -3.79
CA HIS A 274 6.37 23.46 -5.13
C HIS A 274 5.97 22.00 -5.08
N TRP A 275 5.18 21.54 -6.04
CA TRP A 275 4.81 20.13 -6.14
C TRP A 275 5.09 19.61 -7.54
N THR A 276 5.74 18.45 -7.59
CA THR A 276 6.03 17.73 -8.83
C THR A 276 5.10 16.52 -8.85
N PRO A 277 4.22 16.38 -9.85
CA PRO A 277 3.39 15.19 -9.99
C PRO A 277 4.25 13.91 -10.10
N GLY A 278 3.59 12.76 -10.04
CA GLY A 278 4.24 11.45 -10.13
C GLY A 278 5.04 11.19 -11.41
N ARG A 279 5.34 9.91 -11.64
CA ARG A 279 6.18 9.46 -12.76
C ARG A 279 5.85 10.17 -14.08
N GLY A 280 6.88 10.71 -14.74
CA GLY A 280 6.75 11.38 -16.04
C GLY A 280 6.71 12.91 -15.97
N PHE A 281 6.74 13.52 -14.78
CA PHE A 281 6.72 14.97 -14.60
C PHE A 281 8.06 15.57 -14.13
N ASP A 282 9.19 14.91 -14.45
CA ASP A 282 10.54 15.32 -13.99
C ASP A 282 10.92 16.77 -14.33
N LYS A 283 10.25 17.37 -15.32
CA LYS A 283 10.47 18.73 -15.82
C LYS A 283 9.31 19.69 -15.56
N VAL A 284 8.28 19.28 -14.81
CA VAL A 284 7.10 20.10 -14.54
C VAL A 284 6.95 20.29 -13.04
N ARG A 285 6.83 21.53 -12.59
CA ARG A 285 6.57 21.86 -11.18
C ARG A 285 5.37 22.76 -11.06
N PHE A 286 4.47 22.45 -10.15
CA PHE A 286 3.41 23.35 -9.74
C PHE A 286 3.92 24.27 -8.64
N ALA A 287 3.86 25.57 -8.84
CA ALA A 287 4.02 26.53 -7.76
C ALA A 287 2.73 26.57 -6.95
N LEU A 288 2.82 26.19 -5.67
CA LEU A 288 1.67 26.14 -4.76
C LEU A 288 1.47 27.46 -4.00
N ASN A 289 2.46 28.35 -4.07
CA ASN A 289 2.36 29.70 -3.54
C ASN A 289 1.45 30.52 -4.47
N ALA A 290 0.17 30.56 -4.19
CA ALA A 290 -0.62 31.69 -4.67
C ALA A 290 -0.06 32.97 -4.01
N PRO A 291 0.15 34.07 -4.75
CA PRO A 291 0.36 35.36 -4.11
C PRO A 291 -0.86 35.64 -3.23
N VAL A 292 -0.66 35.76 -1.92
CA VAL A 292 -1.66 36.28 -0.98
C VAL A 292 -1.76 37.79 -1.22
N SER A 293 -2.21 38.18 -2.40
CA SER A 293 -2.68 39.53 -2.67
C SER A 293 -4.20 39.48 -2.56
N GLY A 294 -4.71 39.62 -1.32
CA GLY A 294 -6.14 39.89 -1.12
C GLY A 294 -6.85 39.18 0.02
N VAL A 295 -6.17 38.43 0.91
CA VAL A 295 -6.82 37.97 2.14
C VAL A 295 -6.18 38.69 3.33
N SER A 296 -6.85 39.78 3.69
CA SER A 296 -6.76 40.43 4.99
C SER A 296 -6.51 39.40 6.09
N SER A 297 -5.49 39.66 6.90
CA SER A 297 -5.30 39.07 8.21
C SER A 297 -6.52 39.34 9.09
N SER A 298 -7.56 38.52 8.97
CA SER A 298 -8.46 38.24 10.07
C SER A 298 -8.08 36.86 10.60
N LYS A 299 -7.74 36.82 11.90
CA LYS A 299 -7.91 35.59 12.68
C LYS A 299 -9.39 35.23 12.58
N SER A 300 -9.73 34.40 11.61
CA SER A 300 -11.04 33.79 11.52
C SER A 300 -10.84 32.31 11.81
N SER A 301 -11.02 31.97 13.09
CA SER A 301 -11.58 30.68 13.44
C SER A 301 -12.83 30.50 12.59
N VAL A 302 -12.78 29.59 11.62
CA VAL A 302 -13.99 29.14 10.93
C VAL A 302 -14.73 28.24 11.93
N GLU A 303 -15.46 28.89 12.81
CA GLU A 303 -16.67 28.33 13.40
C GLU A 303 -17.63 28.13 12.22
N LEU A 304 -17.90 26.88 11.87
CA LEU A 304 -19.15 26.57 11.19
C LEU A 304 -20.28 27.17 12.04
N PRO A 305 -21.28 27.82 11.43
CA PRO A 305 -22.31 28.52 12.16
C PRO A 305 -22.85 27.58 13.24
N ALA A 306 -22.81 28.04 14.49
CA ALA A 306 -23.67 27.53 15.53
C ALA A 306 -25.02 27.32 14.86
N ASN A 307 -25.41 26.04 14.75
CA ASN A 307 -26.68 25.68 14.19
C ASN A 307 -27.65 26.54 14.98
N ALA A 308 -28.29 27.49 14.28
CA ALA A 308 -29.32 28.28 14.87
C ALA A 308 -30.21 27.26 15.57
N SER A 309 -30.36 27.43 16.88
CA SER A 309 -31.51 26.92 17.60
C SER A 309 -32.72 27.59 16.96
N ALA A 310 -33.09 27.10 15.78
CA ALA A 310 -34.45 27.06 15.34
C ALA A 310 -35.11 26.14 16.37
N GLY A 311 -35.54 26.75 17.46
CA GLY A 311 -36.71 26.33 18.22
C GLY A 311 -37.91 26.29 17.28
N GLY A 312 -37.90 25.39 16.31
CA GLY A 312 -39.08 24.68 15.91
C GLY A 312 -39.20 23.58 16.94
N ALA A 313 -40.15 23.73 17.87
CA ALA A 313 -40.49 22.71 18.84
C ALA A 313 -40.48 21.34 18.14
N VAL A 314 -39.53 20.48 18.51
CA VAL A 314 -39.65 19.05 18.26
C VAL A 314 -40.87 18.66 19.07
N ALA A 315 -42.02 18.65 18.40
CA ALA A 315 -43.22 18.06 18.93
C ALA A 315 -42.81 16.70 19.51
N ASP A 316 -43.19 16.47 20.76
CA ASP A 316 -42.94 15.28 21.53
C ASP A 316 -43.44 14.04 20.76
N ARG A 317 -42.63 13.54 19.81
CA ARG A 317 -42.92 12.40 18.94
C ARG A 317 -42.71 11.12 19.73
N THR A 318 -43.49 11.00 20.80
CA THR A 318 -43.77 9.76 21.52
C THR A 318 -44.46 8.72 20.63
N ASP A 319 -44.97 9.13 19.47
CA ASP A 319 -45.72 8.31 18.52
C ASP A 319 -44.90 7.22 17.81
N ILE A 320 -43.58 7.38 17.72
CA ILE A 320 -42.69 6.41 17.06
C ILE A 320 -42.38 5.18 17.93
N VAL A 321 -42.60 5.25 19.24
CA VAL A 321 -42.35 4.10 20.13
C VAL A 321 -43.31 2.97 19.78
N GLY A 322 -42.77 1.76 19.62
CA GLY A 322 -43.55 0.56 19.30
C GLY A 322 -42.76 -0.49 18.53
N ARG A 323 -43.43 -1.60 18.24
CA ARG A 323 -42.91 -2.67 17.40
C ARG A 323 -43.42 -2.52 15.97
N TYR A 324 -42.54 -2.81 15.04
CA TYR A 324 -42.78 -2.75 13.61
C TYR A 324 -42.32 -4.05 12.96
N ALA A 325 -42.98 -4.45 11.88
CA ALA A 325 -42.59 -5.62 11.10
C ALA A 325 -42.58 -5.29 9.60
N SER A 326 -41.62 -5.86 8.89
CA SER A 326 -41.55 -5.84 7.43
C SER A 326 -42.33 -7.01 6.83
N GLN A 327 -42.64 -6.94 5.54
CA GLN A 327 -43.24 -8.08 4.82
C GLN A 327 -42.34 -9.32 4.77
N GLY A 328 -41.02 -9.14 4.90
CA GLY A 328 -40.02 -10.22 4.88
C GLY A 328 -39.79 -10.90 6.24
N GLY A 329 -40.56 -10.55 7.28
CA GLY A 329 -40.43 -11.12 8.62
C GLY A 329 -39.43 -10.41 9.53
N SER A 330 -38.61 -9.47 9.02
CA SER A 330 -37.74 -8.62 9.84
C SER A 330 -38.57 -7.78 10.82
N THR A 331 -38.09 -7.61 12.05
CA THR A 331 -38.77 -6.85 13.12
C THR A 331 -37.92 -5.68 13.59
N LEU A 332 -38.57 -4.59 13.99
CA LEU A 332 -37.95 -3.37 14.51
C LEU A 332 -38.72 -2.94 15.77
N ASP A 333 -38.05 -2.84 16.91
CA ASP A 333 -38.62 -2.35 18.16
C ASP A 333 -37.95 -1.03 18.53
N ILE A 334 -38.74 0.04 18.66
CA ILE A 334 -38.27 1.36 19.05
C ILE A 334 -38.77 1.62 20.47
N ARG A 335 -37.86 1.77 21.42
CA ARG A 335 -38.16 1.89 22.86
C ARG A 335 -37.62 3.19 23.43
N ARG A 336 -38.25 3.68 24.50
CA ARG A 336 -37.72 4.80 25.27
C ARG A 336 -36.75 4.28 26.34
N GLN A 337 -35.54 4.81 26.36
CA GLN A 337 -34.53 4.54 27.38
C GLN A 337 -34.74 5.49 28.58
N GLY A 338 -34.22 5.13 29.76
CA GLY A 338 -34.49 5.82 31.03
C GLY A 338 -34.05 7.29 31.09
N ASN A 339 -33.19 7.73 30.17
CA ASN A 339 -32.72 9.11 30.03
C ASN A 339 -33.56 9.94 29.02
N GLY A 340 -34.67 9.40 28.52
CA GLY A 340 -35.49 10.04 27.50
C GLY A 340 -34.97 9.88 26.06
N GLN A 341 -33.83 9.21 25.85
CA GLN A 341 -33.36 8.84 24.52
C GLN A 341 -34.21 7.68 23.96
N LEU A 342 -34.22 7.55 22.64
CA LEU A 342 -34.82 6.41 21.97
C LEU A 342 -33.75 5.36 21.69
N GLY A 343 -34.08 4.09 21.91
CA GLY A 343 -33.27 2.95 21.50
C GLY A 343 -33.98 2.13 20.43
N ILE A 344 -33.20 1.40 19.64
CA ILE A 344 -33.67 0.40 18.69
C ILE A 344 -33.22 -0.98 19.09
N SER A 345 -34.04 -1.96 18.73
CA SER A 345 -33.67 -3.36 18.59
C SER A 345 -34.24 -3.85 17.27
N LEU A 346 -33.38 -4.20 16.33
CA LEU A 346 -33.70 -4.53 14.95
C LEU A 346 -33.21 -5.94 14.63
N PHE A 347 -34.11 -6.77 14.11
CA PHE A 347 -33.82 -8.12 13.64
C PHE A 347 -34.12 -8.19 12.14
N ALA A 348 -33.10 -8.42 11.33
CA ALA A 348 -33.20 -8.50 9.87
C ALA A 348 -33.09 -9.96 9.38
N ILE A 349 -33.95 -10.34 8.44
CA ILE A 349 -33.93 -11.66 7.78
C ILE A 349 -33.67 -11.46 6.29
N GLY A 350 -32.60 -12.07 5.79
CA GLY A 350 -32.26 -12.08 4.37
C GLY A 350 -33.06 -13.11 3.57
N PRO A 351 -33.10 -12.98 2.23
CA PRO A 351 -33.86 -13.88 1.36
C PRO A 351 -33.36 -15.32 1.37
N THR A 352 -32.12 -15.56 1.80
CA THR A 352 -31.51 -16.89 1.94
C THR A 352 -31.67 -17.50 3.33
N GLY A 353 -32.45 -16.86 4.22
CA GLY A 353 -32.67 -17.32 5.60
C GLY A 353 -31.57 -16.93 6.59
N ASN A 354 -30.56 -16.17 6.17
CA ASN A 354 -29.57 -15.58 7.07
C ASN A 354 -30.23 -14.49 7.93
N THR A 355 -29.76 -14.33 9.17
CA THR A 355 -30.33 -13.39 10.13
C THR A 355 -29.27 -12.49 10.73
N GLY A 356 -29.66 -11.28 11.11
CA GLY A 356 -28.79 -10.30 11.73
C GLY A 356 -29.51 -9.41 12.74
N GLU A 357 -28.78 -8.87 13.70
CA GLU A 357 -29.31 -8.03 14.79
C GLU A 357 -28.53 -6.73 14.93
N ALA A 358 -29.24 -5.63 15.23
CA ALA A 358 -28.64 -4.36 15.63
C ALA A 358 -29.42 -3.77 16.81
N ASP A 359 -28.69 -3.32 17.82
CA ASP A 359 -29.23 -2.66 19.00
C ASP A 359 -28.43 -1.39 19.31
N GLY A 360 -29.10 -0.36 19.82
CA GLY A 360 -28.45 0.83 20.36
C GLY A 360 -29.33 2.08 20.31
N SER A 361 -28.72 3.25 20.52
CA SER A 361 -29.45 4.51 20.68
C SER A 361 -29.65 5.25 19.35
N LEU A 362 -30.81 5.87 19.19
CA LEU A 362 -31.12 6.74 18.06
C LEU A 362 -30.78 8.19 18.37
N VAL A 363 -30.21 8.87 17.37
CA VAL A 363 -29.99 10.31 17.37
C VAL A 363 -30.96 10.96 16.40
N VAL A 364 -31.52 12.12 16.76
CA VAL A 364 -32.42 12.89 15.89
C VAL A 364 -31.58 13.76 14.95
N ALA A 365 -31.79 13.60 13.64
CA ALA A 365 -31.14 14.39 12.60
C ALA A 365 -32.21 14.99 11.67
N GLY A 366 -32.69 16.19 12.01
CA GLY A 366 -33.74 16.86 11.25
C GLY A 366 -35.09 16.14 11.38
N ASN A 367 -35.60 15.59 10.27
CA ASN A 367 -36.87 14.86 10.20
C ASN A 367 -36.72 13.33 10.28
N ALA A 368 -35.51 12.83 10.48
CA ALA A 368 -35.19 11.42 10.54
C ALA A 368 -34.47 11.07 11.87
N TYR A 369 -34.49 9.78 12.20
CA TYR A 369 -33.68 9.22 13.27
C TYR A 369 -32.54 8.45 12.64
N THR A 370 -31.37 8.48 13.26
CA THR A 370 -30.17 7.80 12.77
C THR A 370 -29.59 6.92 13.86
N TYR A 371 -29.23 5.70 13.49
CA TYR A 371 -28.37 4.81 14.28
C TYR A 371 -27.05 4.68 13.54
N GLN A 372 -25.94 4.81 14.28
CA GLN A 372 -24.60 4.68 13.71
C GLN A 372 -23.80 3.69 14.55
N ASN A 373 -23.27 2.65 13.91
CA ASN A 373 -22.25 1.79 14.47
C ASN A 373 -20.92 2.09 13.77
N ALA A 374 -20.03 2.79 14.49
CA ALA A 374 -18.76 3.24 13.95
C ALA A 374 -17.73 2.12 13.76
N GLU A 375 -17.88 0.98 14.45
CA GLU A 375 -16.97 -0.16 14.31
C GLU A 375 -17.20 -0.91 13.00
N LEU A 376 -18.45 -0.95 12.53
CA LEU A 376 -18.86 -1.69 11.34
C LEU A 376 -19.12 -0.79 10.12
N ASP A 377 -18.86 0.52 10.23
CA ASP A 377 -19.21 1.52 9.21
C ASP A 377 -20.68 1.38 8.76
N CYS A 378 -21.59 1.37 9.73
CA CYS A 378 -23.01 1.17 9.51
C CYS A 378 -23.80 2.42 9.89
N LEU A 379 -24.59 2.92 8.96
CA LEU A 379 -25.54 4.00 9.18
C LEU A 379 -26.94 3.54 8.79
N LEU A 380 -27.85 3.49 9.77
CA LEU A 380 -29.27 3.24 9.54
C LEU A 380 -30.03 4.54 9.71
N THR A 381 -30.77 4.95 8.69
CA THR A 381 -31.64 6.13 8.73
C THR A 381 -33.10 5.70 8.71
N PHE A 382 -33.86 6.14 9.70
CA PHE A 382 -35.27 5.84 9.93
C PHE A 382 -36.11 7.08 9.63
N ARG A 383 -36.99 6.98 8.63
CA ARG A 383 -37.94 8.04 8.26
C ARG A 383 -39.36 7.58 8.57
N ILE A 384 -40.06 8.35 9.41
CA ILE A 384 -41.44 8.07 9.76
C ILE A 384 -42.37 8.58 8.65
N ALA A 385 -43.30 7.74 8.23
CA ALA A 385 -44.42 8.10 7.36
C ALA A 385 -45.71 7.45 7.90
N GLY A 386 -46.43 8.15 8.78
CA GLY A 386 -47.65 7.65 9.40
C GLY A 386 -47.38 6.46 10.33
N ASN A 387 -47.98 5.30 10.04
CA ASN A 387 -47.79 4.07 10.80
C ASN A 387 -46.63 3.19 10.27
N ALA A 388 -45.83 3.71 9.35
CA ALA A 388 -44.69 3.01 8.77
C ALA A 388 -43.38 3.76 9.04
N VAL A 389 -42.31 2.99 9.16
CA VAL A 389 -40.92 3.47 9.25
C VAL A 389 -40.17 2.93 8.05
N ALA A 390 -39.69 3.84 7.20
CA ALA A 390 -38.77 3.50 6.12
C ALA A 390 -37.34 3.51 6.68
N VAL A 391 -36.66 2.37 6.56
CA VAL A 391 -35.28 2.16 6.98
C VAL A 391 -34.41 2.13 5.74
N THR A 392 -33.35 2.93 5.75
CA THR A 392 -32.28 2.93 4.73
C THR A 392 -30.98 2.55 5.39
N GLN A 393 -30.18 1.72 4.73
CA GLN A 393 -28.92 1.23 5.24
C GLN A 393 -27.79 1.70 4.33
N GLU A 394 -26.77 2.31 4.93
CA GLU A 394 -25.49 2.59 4.29
C GLU A 394 -24.38 1.82 5.02
N GLY A 395 -23.54 1.12 4.27
CA GLY A 395 -22.44 0.31 4.79
C GLY A 395 -22.84 -1.05 5.38
N ILE A 396 -21.96 -1.63 6.20
CA ILE A 396 -22.05 -3.05 6.64
C ILE A 396 -22.55 -3.12 8.08
N CYS A 397 -23.83 -3.40 8.30
CA CYS A 397 -24.42 -3.41 9.65
C CYS A 397 -24.27 -4.70 10.44
N GLY A 398 -23.30 -5.56 10.10
CA GLY A 398 -23.05 -6.80 10.84
C GLY A 398 -24.14 -7.86 10.73
N PHE A 399 -25.11 -7.71 9.82
CA PHE A 399 -26.24 -8.63 9.70
C PHE A 399 -25.92 -9.98 9.04
N GLY A 400 -24.66 -10.22 8.68
CA GLY A 400 -24.23 -11.39 7.91
C GLY A 400 -24.32 -11.19 6.40
N MET A 401 -23.79 -12.15 5.64
CA MET A 401 -23.77 -12.07 4.17
C MET A 401 -25.19 -12.10 3.59
N ASN A 402 -25.48 -11.17 2.68
CA ASN A 402 -26.77 -11.01 2.00
C ASN A 402 -27.96 -10.71 2.92
N VAL A 403 -27.73 -10.03 4.05
CA VAL A 403 -28.78 -9.52 4.93
C VAL A 403 -28.72 -7.99 4.95
N SER A 404 -29.85 -7.35 4.69
CA SER A 404 -30.01 -5.89 4.76
C SER A 404 -31.22 -5.58 5.63
N ALA A 405 -31.12 -4.52 6.42
CA ALA A 405 -32.23 -3.95 7.17
C ALA A 405 -33.04 -2.93 6.36
N GLU A 406 -32.63 -2.65 5.13
CA GLU A 406 -33.36 -1.72 4.27
C GLU A 406 -34.77 -2.24 3.97
N GLY A 407 -35.76 -1.38 4.14
CA GLY A 407 -37.14 -1.72 3.89
C GLY A 407 -38.14 -0.83 4.59
N THR A 408 -39.42 -1.13 4.41
CA THR A 408 -40.52 -0.45 5.08
C THR A 408 -41.11 -1.36 6.16
N TYR A 409 -41.11 -0.86 7.40
CA TYR A 409 -41.61 -1.57 8.57
C TYR A 409 -42.93 -0.93 9.02
N ARG A 410 -44.00 -1.72 9.17
CA ARG A 410 -45.31 -1.23 9.62
C ARG A 410 -45.54 -1.51 11.09
N LYS A 411 -46.05 -0.52 11.80
CA LYS A 411 -46.35 -0.61 13.24
C LYS A 411 -47.35 -1.73 13.47
N GLN A 412 -47.00 -2.64 14.36
CA GLN A 412 -47.90 -3.68 14.84
C GLN A 412 -48.78 -3.05 15.91
N SER A 413 -50.10 -3.19 15.75
CA SER A 413 -51.13 -2.63 16.63
C SER A 413 -51.04 -3.14 18.05
#